data_AF-A0A1H7F6K9-F1
#
_entry.id   AF-A0A1H7F6K9-F1
#
_cell.length_a   1.000
_cell.length_b   1.000
_cell.length_c   1.000
_cell.angle_alpha   90.00
_cell.angle_beta   90.00
_cell.angle_gamma   90.00
#
_symmetry.space_group_name_H-M   'P 1'
#
loop_
_entity.id
_entity.type
_entity.pdbx_description
1 polymer ?
#
loop_
_entity_poly.entity_id
_entity_poly.type
_entity_poly.pdbx_seq_one_letter_code
_entity_poly.pdbx_strand_id
1 'polypeptide(L)'
;MTRMKQVPDHEDEVLDLERHQDPGRNHITPVVQLPPDVALTVVNALAGLVRSAHRREQQSPTPPRALKEAQAFEEGDVFMLAPPFEGYFADRYLMDFYDTRERGICSRMHLHTGLRFVRMMTGPDTLIRVSSLSPLTVRSRPDWTAPLRAFVDALPDTPAGVHRDRYNVVVPPNCWVDMQIPRGVSHQFNAVGPHAVIDSVHPEESIETLREGMSGYRMMAQTIFLAEHRSSDATCADPNDGG
;
A
#
# COMPACT_ATOMS: atom_id res chain seq x y z
N MET A 1 -24.48 7.02 -1.39
CA MET A 1 -23.24 7.79 -1.19
C MET A 1 -22.77 7.50 0.22
N THR A 2 -21.76 6.65 0.36
CA THR A 2 -21.16 6.37 1.66
C THR A 2 -20.45 7.64 2.13
N ARG A 3 -20.72 8.04 3.38
CA ARG A 3 -20.18 9.28 3.94
C ARG A 3 -18.71 9.04 4.26
N MET A 4 -17.83 9.81 3.62
CA MET A 4 -16.43 9.97 4.02
C MET A 4 -16.29 10.05 5.54
N LYS A 5 -15.19 9.50 6.09
CA LYS A 5 -14.84 9.58 7.51
C LYS A 5 -15.15 10.98 8.09
N GLN A 6 -15.92 11.02 9.18
CA GLN A 6 -16.24 12.27 9.89
C GLN A 6 -15.06 12.83 10.69
N VAL A 7 -14.09 11.96 11.03
CA VAL A 7 -12.85 12.31 11.72
C VAL A 7 -11.71 11.56 11.01
N PRO A 8 -10.64 12.25 10.56
CA PRO A 8 -9.51 11.62 9.86
C PRO A 8 -8.85 10.48 10.63
N ASP A 9 -8.82 10.59 11.97
CA ASP A 9 -8.24 9.60 12.87
C ASP A 9 -9.12 8.36 13.11
N HIS A 10 -10.37 8.33 12.60
CA HIS A 10 -11.18 7.11 12.71
C HIS A 10 -10.52 5.98 11.92
N GLU A 11 -10.37 4.84 12.57
CA GLU A 11 -9.52 3.76 12.07
C GLU A 11 -10.10 3.20 10.75
N ASP A 12 -11.40 2.91 10.69
CA ASP A 12 -11.97 2.18 9.55
C ASP A 12 -13.30 2.78 9.05
N GLU A 13 -13.41 2.95 7.73
CA GLU A 13 -14.69 3.01 6.99
C GLU A 13 -14.72 1.77 6.09
N VAL A 14 -15.87 1.08 6.02
CA VAL A 14 -16.02 -0.13 5.20
C VAL A 14 -17.08 0.10 4.13
N LEU A 15 -16.75 -0.23 2.87
CA LEU A 15 -17.71 -0.23 1.76
C LEU A 15 -18.30 -1.60 1.50
N ASP A 16 -19.52 -1.58 0.97
CA ASP A 16 -20.16 -2.76 0.41
C ASP A 16 -19.42 -3.24 -0.84
N LEU A 17 -18.68 -4.33 -0.67
CA LEU A 17 -17.92 -5.02 -1.70
C LEU A 17 -18.79 -5.48 -2.87
N GLU A 18 -20.05 -5.84 -2.63
CA GLU A 18 -20.97 -6.30 -3.68
C GLU A 18 -21.29 -5.19 -4.68
N ARG A 19 -21.34 -3.93 -4.22
CA ARG A 19 -21.79 -2.79 -5.04
C ARG A 19 -20.67 -1.86 -5.48
N HIS A 20 -19.54 -1.87 -4.78
CA HIS A 20 -18.43 -0.96 -5.10
C HIS A 20 -17.86 -1.21 -6.50
N GLN A 21 -17.52 -0.13 -7.20
CA GLN A 21 -16.86 -0.16 -8.50
C GLN A 21 -15.76 0.89 -8.52
N ASP A 22 -14.57 0.48 -8.94
CA ASP A 22 -13.48 1.43 -9.14
C ASP A 22 -13.82 2.40 -10.29
N PRO A 23 -13.63 3.71 -10.10
CA PRO A 23 -13.89 4.71 -11.14
C PRO A 23 -12.80 4.73 -12.24
N GLY A 24 -11.73 3.96 -12.07
CA GLY A 24 -10.55 3.99 -12.91
C GLY A 24 -9.74 2.71 -12.79
N ARG A 25 -8.45 2.78 -13.16
CA ARG A 25 -7.54 1.63 -13.15
C ARG A 25 -6.18 2.05 -12.62
N ASN A 26 -5.54 1.13 -11.92
CA ASN A 26 -4.16 1.31 -11.50
C ASN A 26 -3.21 1.20 -12.70
N HIS A 27 -2.14 1.99 -12.69
CA HIS A 27 -1.10 1.96 -13.72
C HIS A 27 0.24 1.56 -13.10
N ILE A 28 0.81 0.46 -13.58
CA ILE A 28 2.07 -0.11 -13.11
C ILE A 28 3.15 0.11 -14.16
N THR A 29 4.30 0.62 -13.75
CA THR A 29 5.46 0.90 -14.61
C THR A 29 6.70 0.24 -14.02
N PRO A 30 7.28 -0.76 -14.71
CA PRO A 30 8.59 -1.29 -14.33
C PRO A 30 9.69 -0.21 -14.47
N VAL A 31 10.52 -0.04 -13.44
CA VAL A 31 11.54 1.02 -13.39
C VAL A 31 12.94 0.47 -13.59
N VAL A 32 13.38 -0.40 -12.68
CA VAL A 32 14.71 -1.03 -12.75
C VAL A 32 14.70 -2.41 -12.12
N GLN A 33 15.45 -3.34 -12.71
CA GLN A 33 15.86 -4.59 -12.05
C GLN A 33 17.32 -4.44 -11.63
N LEU A 34 17.59 -4.67 -10.36
CA LEU A 34 18.91 -4.49 -9.75
C LEU A 34 19.60 -5.84 -9.53
N PRO A 35 20.94 -5.87 -9.48
CA PRO A 35 21.66 -6.98 -8.90
C PRO A 35 21.20 -7.26 -7.45
N PRO A 36 21.13 -8.54 -7.01
CA PRO A 36 20.59 -8.91 -5.70
C PRO A 36 21.23 -8.19 -4.51
N ASP A 37 22.56 -8.05 -4.51
CA ASP A 37 23.33 -7.36 -3.48
C ASP A 37 23.02 -5.85 -3.42
N VAL A 38 22.87 -5.21 -4.59
CA VAL A 38 22.47 -3.81 -4.70
C VAL A 38 21.05 -3.61 -4.20
N ALA A 39 20.11 -4.47 -4.62
CA ALA A 39 18.72 -4.42 -4.19
C ALA A 39 18.60 -4.57 -2.67
N LEU A 40 19.28 -5.57 -2.11
CA LEU A 40 19.32 -5.82 -0.67
C LEU A 40 19.87 -4.62 0.10
N THR A 41 20.96 -4.03 -0.39
CA THR A 41 21.60 -2.86 0.25
C THR A 41 20.63 -1.69 0.34
N VAL A 42 19.92 -1.38 -0.76
CA VAL A 42 18.97 -0.27 -0.77
C VAL A 42 17.77 -0.55 0.12
N VAL A 43 17.14 -1.72 -0.01
CA VAL A 43 15.95 -2.05 0.78
C VAL A 43 16.26 -2.07 2.28
N ASN A 44 17.40 -2.63 2.70
CA ASN A 44 17.81 -2.61 4.09
C ASN A 44 18.10 -1.20 4.62
N ALA A 45 18.69 -0.33 3.79
CA ALA A 45 18.91 1.05 4.18
C ALA A 45 17.59 1.79 4.43
N LEU A 46 16.61 1.65 3.52
CA LEU A 46 15.31 2.30 3.64
C LEU A 46 14.46 1.72 4.78
N ALA A 47 14.36 0.39 4.89
CA ALA A 47 13.71 -0.29 6.02
C ALA A 47 14.39 0.09 7.35
N GLY A 48 15.72 0.24 7.34
CA GLY A 48 16.50 0.70 8.48
C GLY A 48 16.10 2.10 8.96
N LEU A 49 15.72 3.01 8.06
CA LEU A 49 15.19 4.33 8.43
C LEU A 49 13.85 4.19 9.17
N VAL A 50 12.93 3.39 8.62
CA VAL A 50 11.62 3.13 9.22
C VAL A 50 11.77 2.54 10.63
N ARG A 51 12.52 1.46 10.76
CA ARG A 51 12.76 0.78 12.04
C ARG A 51 13.44 1.71 13.06
N SER A 52 14.36 2.56 12.60
CA SER A 52 15.00 3.55 13.47
C SER A 52 14.02 4.61 13.95
N ALA A 53 13.11 5.08 13.10
CA ALA A 53 12.06 6.02 13.49
C ALA A 53 11.13 5.42 14.55
N HIS A 54 10.71 4.17 14.39
CA HIS A 54 9.89 3.46 15.38
C HIS A 54 10.61 3.28 16.73
N ARG A 55 11.91 2.94 16.73
CA ARG A 55 12.69 2.89 17.98
C ARG A 55 12.78 4.25 18.67
N ARG A 56 12.99 5.34 17.91
CA ARG A 56 13.02 6.70 18.48
C ARG A 56 11.67 7.06 19.10
N GLU A 57 10.57 6.76 18.41
CA GLU A 57 9.22 7.00 18.90
C GLU A 57 8.90 6.21 20.17
N GLN A 58 9.40 4.98 20.31
CA GLN A 58 9.25 4.21 21.56
C GLN A 58 10.04 4.83 22.73
N GLN A 59 11.23 5.37 22.46
CA GLN A 59 12.12 5.95 23.47
C GLN A 59 11.70 7.36 23.90
N SER A 60 11.21 8.16 22.95
CA SER A 60 10.77 9.53 23.14
C SER A 60 9.49 9.76 22.34
N PRO A 61 8.33 9.35 22.87
CA PRO A 61 7.06 9.44 22.16
C PRO A 61 6.71 10.85 21.71
N THR A 62 6.11 10.94 20.53
CA THR A 62 5.56 12.18 20.01
C THR A 62 4.49 12.71 20.98
N PRO A 63 4.54 14.00 21.39
CA PRO A 63 3.55 14.57 22.29
C PRO A 63 2.11 14.43 21.77
N PRO A 64 1.11 14.37 22.65
CA PRO A 64 -0.29 14.34 22.22
C PRO A 64 -0.62 15.49 21.26
N ARG A 65 -1.35 15.17 20.17
CA ARG A 65 -1.77 16.11 19.10
C ARG A 65 -0.66 16.65 18.20
N ALA A 66 0.59 16.22 18.39
CA ALA A 66 1.64 16.42 17.40
C ALA A 66 1.61 15.32 16.34
N LEU A 67 2.08 15.66 15.15
CA LEU A 67 2.14 14.73 14.03
C LEU A 67 3.18 13.63 14.31
N LYS A 68 2.73 12.39 14.34
CA LYS A 68 3.58 11.23 14.62
C LYS A 68 4.33 10.81 13.35
N GLU A 69 5.65 10.79 13.37
CA GLU A 69 6.41 10.39 12.17
C GLU A 69 6.42 8.87 11.97
N ALA A 70 6.46 8.08 13.05
CA ALA A 70 6.50 6.62 13.00
C ALA A 70 5.14 6.00 13.35
N GLN A 71 4.51 5.32 12.40
CA GLN A 71 3.18 4.73 12.53
C GLN A 71 3.16 3.28 12.07
N ALA A 72 2.25 2.50 12.64
CA ALA A 72 2.05 1.11 12.23
C ALA A 72 0.78 1.05 11.39
N PHE A 73 0.89 0.51 10.19
CA PHE A 73 -0.23 0.24 9.29
C PHE A 73 -0.48 -1.26 9.24
N GLU A 74 -1.55 -1.67 8.57
CA GLU A 74 -1.85 -3.09 8.42
C GLU A 74 -0.74 -3.80 7.63
N GLU A 75 -0.24 -3.16 6.59
CA GLU A 75 0.76 -3.68 5.66
C GLU A 75 2.18 -3.70 6.22
N GLY A 76 2.51 -2.76 7.11
CA GLY A 76 3.89 -2.50 7.50
C GLY A 76 4.04 -1.32 8.44
N ASP A 77 5.28 -1.09 8.86
CA ASP A 77 5.66 0.09 9.61
C ASP A 77 5.95 1.25 8.67
N VAL A 78 5.48 2.44 9.01
CA VAL A 78 5.56 3.67 8.21
C VAL A 78 6.43 4.70 8.92
N PHE A 79 7.25 5.40 8.14
CA PHE A 79 7.98 6.60 8.56
C PHE A 79 7.71 7.76 7.61
N MET A 80 7.21 8.87 8.16
CA MET A 80 7.01 10.12 7.44
C MET A 80 8.35 10.74 7.03
N LEU A 81 8.62 10.82 5.72
CA LEU A 81 9.80 11.52 5.19
C LEU A 81 9.58 13.03 5.13
N ALA A 82 8.37 13.44 4.74
CA ALA A 82 8.02 14.83 4.61
C ALA A 82 6.55 15.03 4.99
N PRO A 83 6.26 15.80 6.06
CA PRO A 83 4.90 16.22 6.34
C PRO A 83 4.42 17.26 5.32
N PRO A 84 3.09 17.45 5.18
CA PRO A 84 2.55 18.62 4.51
C PRO A 84 3.04 19.92 5.15
N PHE A 85 3.14 20.99 4.38
CA PHE A 85 3.54 22.32 4.86
C PHE A 85 2.72 23.44 4.19
N GLU A 86 2.86 24.67 4.67
CA GLU A 86 2.09 25.80 4.14
C GLU A 86 2.30 25.97 2.62
N GLY A 87 1.19 25.95 1.87
CA GLY A 87 1.22 26.01 0.40
C GLY A 87 1.50 24.68 -0.31
N TYR A 88 1.72 23.57 0.42
CA TYR A 88 1.98 22.26 -0.16
C TYR A 88 1.35 21.12 0.67
N PHE A 89 0.42 20.42 0.04
CA PHE A 89 -0.49 19.45 0.68
C PHE A 89 -0.16 17.99 0.37
N ALA A 90 1.01 17.71 -0.18
CA ALA A 90 1.45 16.32 -0.33
C ALA A 90 2.28 15.93 0.88
N ASP A 91 2.04 14.73 1.38
CA ASP A 91 2.99 14.05 2.27
C ASP A 91 3.75 12.96 1.51
N ARG A 92 4.82 12.49 2.14
CA ARG A 92 5.61 11.37 1.65
C ARG A 92 6.05 10.51 2.81
N TYR A 93 5.97 9.20 2.66
CA TYR A 93 6.47 8.25 3.63
C TYR A 93 7.21 7.07 2.99
N LEU A 94 8.03 6.42 3.80
CA LEU A 94 8.54 5.08 3.56
C LEU A 94 7.74 4.09 4.40
N MET A 95 7.47 2.91 3.84
CA MET A 95 6.91 1.80 4.58
C MET A 95 7.82 0.58 4.45
N ASP A 96 8.15 -0.03 5.57
CA ASP A 96 8.78 -1.35 5.68
C ASP A 96 7.67 -2.39 5.81
N PHE A 97 7.47 -3.20 4.77
CA PHE A 97 6.37 -4.18 4.77
C PHE A 97 6.63 -5.30 5.77
N TYR A 98 5.54 -5.79 6.35
CA TYR A 98 5.54 -7.08 7.00
C TYR A 98 5.41 -8.22 5.98
N ASP A 99 6.11 -9.34 6.21
CA ASP A 99 5.90 -10.58 5.46
C ASP A 99 4.52 -11.16 5.82
N THR A 100 3.64 -11.33 4.84
CA THR A 100 2.29 -11.87 5.07
C THR A 100 2.32 -13.29 5.60
N ARG A 101 3.33 -14.10 5.26
CA ARG A 101 3.47 -15.47 5.78
C ARG A 101 3.81 -15.47 7.27
N GLU A 102 4.66 -14.54 7.70
CA GLU A 102 4.99 -14.40 9.12
C GLU A 102 3.79 -13.88 9.92
N ARG A 103 2.97 -13.03 9.30
CA ARG A 103 1.73 -12.53 9.89
C ARG A 103 0.58 -13.54 9.87
N GLY A 104 0.58 -14.49 8.95
CA GLY A 104 -0.52 -15.44 8.71
C GLY A 104 -1.79 -14.82 8.13
N ILE A 105 -1.74 -13.55 7.71
CA ILE A 105 -2.90 -12.80 7.19
C ILE A 105 -2.48 -11.86 6.06
N CYS A 106 -3.38 -11.68 5.10
CA CYS A 106 -3.26 -10.65 4.07
C CYS A 106 -3.68 -9.28 4.62
N SER A 107 -3.12 -8.23 4.04
CA SER A 107 -3.65 -6.87 4.22
C SER A 107 -4.99 -6.72 3.49
N ARG A 108 -5.93 -5.94 4.03
CA ARG A 108 -7.23 -5.68 3.41
C ARG A 108 -7.06 -4.82 2.16
N MET A 109 -7.84 -5.14 1.13
CA MET A 109 -7.98 -4.24 -0.01
C MET A 109 -8.69 -2.97 0.43
N HIS A 110 -8.13 -1.84 0.02
CA HIS A 110 -8.63 -0.54 0.41
C HIS A 110 -8.52 0.46 -0.74
N LEU A 111 -9.16 1.60 -0.57
CA LEU A 111 -9.00 2.75 -1.43
C LEU A 111 -8.70 3.99 -0.60
N HIS A 112 -8.12 4.97 -1.27
CA HIS A 112 -7.96 6.31 -0.74
C HIS A 112 -8.83 7.29 -1.53
N THR A 113 -9.28 8.34 -0.86
CA THR A 113 -9.97 9.48 -1.47
C THR A 113 -9.07 10.25 -2.45
N GLY A 114 -7.77 10.33 -2.13
CA GLY A 114 -6.75 10.99 -2.94
C GLY A 114 -5.97 10.07 -3.88
N LEU A 115 -5.37 10.66 -4.92
CA LEU A 115 -4.38 10.04 -5.80
C LEU A 115 -3.14 9.58 -5.00
N ARG A 116 -2.47 8.52 -5.46
CA ARG A 116 -1.19 8.06 -4.91
C ARG A 116 -0.17 7.76 -5.99
N PHE A 117 1.09 7.99 -5.63
CA PHE A 117 2.25 7.49 -6.35
C PHE A 117 3.04 6.59 -5.40
N VAL A 118 3.17 5.31 -5.75
CA VAL A 118 3.84 4.32 -4.91
C VAL A 118 5.00 3.73 -5.70
N ARG A 119 6.21 3.81 -5.16
CA ARG A 119 7.37 3.05 -5.64
C ARG A 119 7.54 1.81 -4.77
N MET A 120 7.32 0.65 -5.35
CA MET A 120 7.55 -0.65 -4.72
C MET A 120 8.96 -1.11 -5.00
N MET A 121 9.68 -1.53 -3.95
CA MET A 121 11.07 -1.98 -4.03
C MET A 121 11.20 -3.33 -3.33
N THR A 122 11.64 -4.34 -4.09
CA THR A 122 11.88 -5.69 -3.59
C THR A 122 13.37 -6.00 -3.57
N GLY A 123 13.82 -6.70 -2.54
CA GLY A 123 15.14 -7.33 -2.45
C GLY A 123 15.11 -8.81 -2.82
N PRO A 124 16.17 -9.56 -2.50
CA PRO A 124 16.24 -11.01 -2.70
C PRO A 124 15.09 -11.74 -1.97
N ASP A 125 14.66 -12.86 -2.54
CA ASP A 125 13.66 -13.76 -1.96
C ASP A 125 12.34 -13.10 -1.53
N THR A 126 12.05 -11.92 -2.10
CA THR A 126 10.89 -11.11 -1.75
C THR A 126 10.12 -10.70 -2.99
N LEU A 127 8.80 -10.84 -2.93
CA LEU A 127 7.89 -10.34 -3.95
C LEU A 127 6.82 -9.45 -3.31
N ILE A 128 6.21 -8.60 -4.12
CA ILE A 128 5.02 -7.83 -3.71
C ILE A 128 3.89 -8.19 -4.67
N ARG A 129 2.81 -8.74 -4.13
CA ARG A 129 1.56 -8.95 -4.86
C ARG A 129 0.71 -7.69 -4.72
N VAL A 130 0.43 -7.08 -5.86
CA VAL A 130 -0.48 -5.95 -6.00
C VAL A 130 -1.82 -6.47 -6.50
N SER A 131 -2.90 -6.12 -5.83
CA SER A 131 -4.25 -6.53 -6.22
C SER A 131 -5.21 -5.35 -6.36
N SER A 132 -6.27 -5.48 -7.17
CA SER A 132 -7.33 -4.48 -7.35
C SER A 132 -8.64 -5.13 -7.80
N LEU A 133 -9.78 -4.48 -7.57
CA LEU A 133 -11.08 -4.87 -8.15
C LEU A 133 -11.24 -4.47 -9.62
N SER A 134 -10.33 -3.67 -10.15
CA SER A 134 -10.29 -3.30 -11.55
C SER A 134 -9.03 -3.83 -12.24
N PRO A 135 -9.06 -4.07 -13.57
CA PRO A 135 -7.88 -4.49 -14.31
C PRO A 135 -6.71 -3.52 -14.13
N LEU A 136 -5.52 -4.04 -13.83
CA LEU A 136 -4.29 -3.24 -13.75
C LEU A 136 -3.68 -3.05 -15.13
N THR A 137 -3.26 -1.81 -15.43
CA THR A 137 -2.55 -1.50 -16.68
C THR A 137 -1.05 -1.58 -16.43
N VAL A 138 -0.39 -2.60 -16.98
CA VAL A 138 1.07 -2.74 -16.90
C VAL A 138 1.71 -2.12 -18.15
N ARG A 139 2.56 -1.11 -17.96
CA ARG A 139 3.30 -0.49 -19.06
C ARG A 139 4.36 -1.46 -19.59
N SER A 140 4.30 -1.73 -20.89
CA SER A 140 5.33 -2.52 -21.57
C SER A 140 6.65 -1.73 -21.65
N ARG A 141 7.75 -2.45 -21.45
CA ARG A 141 9.12 -1.96 -21.60
C ARG A 141 9.95 -3.02 -22.33
N PRO A 142 10.45 -2.71 -23.55
CA PRO A 142 11.21 -3.69 -24.34
C PRO A 142 12.50 -4.16 -23.64
N ASP A 143 13.07 -3.34 -22.78
CA ASP A 143 14.32 -3.58 -22.04
C ASP A 143 14.10 -4.26 -20.68
N TRP A 144 12.86 -4.61 -20.35
CA TRP A 144 12.52 -5.21 -19.06
C TRP A 144 12.58 -6.74 -19.12
N THR A 145 13.48 -7.33 -18.35
CA THR A 145 13.78 -8.78 -18.39
C THR A 145 13.06 -9.61 -17.34
N ALA A 146 12.48 -9.01 -16.30
CA ALA A 146 11.81 -9.73 -15.21
C ALA A 146 10.28 -9.63 -15.31
N PRO A 147 9.58 -10.52 -16.03
CA PRO A 147 8.16 -10.33 -16.33
C PRO A 147 7.34 -10.12 -15.06
N LEU A 148 6.55 -9.04 -15.05
CA LEU A 148 5.51 -8.85 -14.04
C LEU A 148 4.40 -9.85 -14.34
N ARG A 149 4.17 -10.82 -13.44
CA ARG A 149 3.14 -11.85 -13.64
C ARG A 149 1.78 -11.25 -13.31
N ALA A 150 0.90 -11.16 -14.31
CA ALA A 150 -0.47 -10.71 -14.15
C ALA A 150 -1.45 -11.88 -14.25
N PHE A 151 -2.48 -11.90 -13.41
CA PHE A 151 -3.51 -12.94 -13.40
C PHE A 151 -4.78 -12.43 -12.70
N VAL A 152 -5.88 -13.15 -12.85
CA VAL A 152 -7.17 -12.86 -12.21
C VAL A 152 -7.55 -14.07 -11.39
N ASP A 153 -8.02 -13.85 -10.17
CA ASP A 153 -8.58 -14.88 -9.31
C ASP A 153 -9.86 -14.38 -8.63
N ALA A 154 -10.54 -15.27 -7.91
CA ALA A 154 -11.66 -14.85 -7.07
C ALA A 154 -11.13 -14.09 -5.84
N LEU A 155 -11.71 -12.93 -5.56
CA LEU A 155 -11.49 -12.22 -4.31
C LEU A 155 -11.95 -13.12 -3.14
N PRO A 156 -11.09 -13.40 -2.15
CA PRO A 156 -11.47 -14.21 -0.99
C PRO A 156 -12.47 -13.47 -0.10
N ASP A 157 -13.13 -14.23 0.79
CA ASP A 157 -14.01 -13.72 1.85
C ASP A 157 -15.12 -12.78 1.36
N THR A 158 -15.60 -13.00 0.13
CA THR A 158 -16.80 -12.32 -0.37
C THR A 158 -18.05 -12.82 0.37
N PRO A 159 -19.09 -11.96 0.53
CA PRO A 159 -20.36 -12.39 1.09
C PRO A 159 -20.94 -13.61 0.36
N ALA A 160 -21.72 -14.43 1.08
CA ALA A 160 -22.35 -15.61 0.51
C ALA A 160 -23.16 -15.28 -0.75
N GLY A 161 -22.87 -15.97 -1.85
CA GLY A 161 -23.51 -15.75 -3.16
C GLY A 161 -22.92 -14.61 -3.99
N VAL A 162 -21.93 -13.87 -3.47
CA VAL A 162 -21.23 -12.81 -4.20
C VAL A 162 -19.91 -13.35 -4.75
N HIS A 163 -19.70 -13.18 -6.05
CA HIS A 163 -18.43 -13.42 -6.72
C HIS A 163 -17.83 -12.09 -7.19
N ARG A 164 -16.54 -11.89 -6.95
CA ARG A 164 -15.79 -10.73 -7.41
C ARG A 164 -14.44 -11.16 -7.95
N ASP A 165 -14.10 -10.68 -9.13
CA ASP A 165 -12.76 -10.81 -9.67
C ASP A 165 -11.80 -9.91 -8.89
N ARG A 166 -10.65 -10.47 -8.54
CA ARG A 166 -9.47 -9.74 -8.09
C ARG A 166 -8.42 -9.84 -9.17
N TYR A 167 -8.00 -8.68 -9.65
CA TYR A 167 -6.93 -8.55 -10.65
C TYR A 167 -5.61 -8.38 -9.91
N ASN A 168 -4.58 -9.11 -10.33
CA ASN A 168 -3.32 -9.19 -9.63
C ASN A 168 -2.14 -8.94 -10.55
N VAL A 169 -1.09 -8.33 -10.00
CA VAL A 169 0.25 -8.24 -10.60
C VAL A 169 1.29 -8.55 -9.53
N VAL A 170 2.23 -9.44 -9.83
CA VAL A 170 3.36 -9.76 -8.95
C VAL A 170 4.59 -8.97 -9.37
N VAL A 171 5.10 -8.17 -8.45
CA VAL A 171 6.43 -7.56 -8.52
C VAL A 171 7.46 -8.59 -8.08
N PRO A 172 8.39 -9.02 -8.97
CA PRO A 172 9.37 -10.05 -8.65
C PRO A 172 10.49 -9.50 -7.75
N PRO A 173 11.38 -10.38 -7.24
CA PRO A 173 12.56 -9.97 -6.48
C PRO A 173 13.48 -8.99 -7.22
N ASN A 174 14.21 -8.20 -6.44
CA ASN A 174 15.25 -7.27 -6.91
C ASN A 174 14.76 -6.22 -7.92
N CYS A 175 13.50 -5.79 -7.81
CA CYS A 175 12.87 -4.89 -8.76
C CYS A 175 12.32 -3.63 -8.11
N TRP A 176 12.37 -2.53 -8.85
CA TRP A 176 11.64 -1.31 -8.58
C TRP A 176 10.53 -1.16 -9.60
N VAL A 177 9.33 -0.96 -9.09
CA VAL A 177 8.11 -0.81 -9.89
C VAL A 177 7.30 0.34 -9.32
N ASP A 178 6.97 1.30 -10.17
CA ASP A 178 6.14 2.43 -9.80
C ASP A 178 4.67 2.10 -10.10
N MET A 179 3.76 2.55 -9.24
CA MET A 179 2.33 2.43 -9.38
C MET A 179 1.66 3.77 -9.16
N GLN A 180 0.76 4.13 -10.08
CA GLN A 180 -0.15 5.27 -9.94
C GLN A 180 -1.53 4.72 -9.58
N ILE A 181 -2.09 5.24 -8.50
CA ILE A 181 -3.39 4.83 -7.95
C ILE A 181 -4.32 6.03 -8.05
N PRO A 182 -5.24 6.06 -9.03
CA PRO A 182 -6.20 7.15 -9.14
C PRO A 182 -7.11 7.24 -7.91
N ARG A 183 -7.71 8.41 -7.69
CA ARG A 183 -8.68 8.64 -6.61
C ARG A 183 -9.76 7.57 -6.61
N GLY A 184 -10.05 7.00 -5.44
CA GLY A 184 -11.14 6.04 -5.26
C GLY A 184 -10.93 4.69 -5.94
N VAL A 185 -9.73 4.39 -6.45
CA VAL A 185 -9.42 3.09 -7.04
C VAL A 185 -8.86 2.15 -5.98
N SER A 186 -9.45 0.97 -5.89
CA SER A 186 -9.04 -0.07 -4.96
C SER A 186 -7.63 -0.57 -5.27
N HIS A 187 -6.87 -0.85 -4.21
CA HIS A 187 -5.61 -1.54 -4.29
C HIS A 187 -5.34 -2.31 -2.99
N GLN A 188 -4.40 -3.24 -3.08
CA GLN A 188 -3.95 -4.07 -1.97
C GLN A 188 -2.48 -4.41 -2.20
N PHE A 189 -1.65 -4.28 -1.17
CA PHE A 189 -0.25 -4.66 -1.21
C PHE A 189 0.02 -5.78 -0.21
N ASN A 190 0.56 -6.89 -0.69
CA ASN A 190 0.99 -8.01 0.14
C ASN A 190 2.44 -8.35 -0.20
N ALA A 191 3.36 -8.12 0.74
CA ALA A 191 4.73 -8.56 0.61
C ALA A 191 4.88 -10.01 1.09
N VAL A 192 5.61 -10.81 0.32
CA VAL A 192 5.97 -12.18 0.66
C VAL A 192 7.49 -12.25 0.62
N GLY A 193 8.12 -12.25 1.79
CA GLY A 193 9.57 -12.14 1.97
C GLY A 193 9.98 -10.94 2.83
N PRO A 194 11.23 -10.94 3.33
CA PRO A 194 11.70 -10.01 4.36
C PRO A 194 12.21 -8.65 3.83
N HIS A 195 12.23 -8.45 2.51
CA HIS A 195 12.91 -7.33 1.86
C HIS A 195 11.97 -6.57 0.94
N ALA A 196 10.90 -6.01 1.49
CA ALA A 196 9.93 -5.20 0.75
C ALA A 196 9.77 -3.82 1.41
N VAL A 197 9.96 -2.77 0.62
CA VAL A 197 9.74 -1.38 1.04
C VAL A 197 8.91 -0.67 -0.03
N ILE A 198 8.01 0.22 0.39
CA ILE A 198 7.48 1.24 -0.51
C ILE A 198 7.92 2.64 -0.11
N ASP A 199 8.03 3.48 -1.12
CA ASP A 199 8.12 4.94 -1.01
C ASP A 199 6.88 5.52 -1.66
N SER A 200 6.04 6.17 -0.86
CA SER A 200 4.72 6.64 -1.29
C SER A 200 4.63 8.15 -1.14
N VAL A 201 4.08 8.80 -2.18
CA VAL A 201 3.68 10.20 -2.14
C VAL A 201 2.16 10.25 -2.20
N HIS A 202 1.58 10.94 -1.23
CA HIS A 202 0.14 11.14 -1.16
C HIS A 202 -0.15 12.58 -1.54
N PRO A 203 -0.22 12.87 -2.86
CA PRO A 203 -0.39 14.22 -3.34
C PRO A 203 -1.68 14.84 -2.81
N GLU A 204 -2.71 14.10 -2.44
CA GLU A 204 -4.04 14.69 -2.20
C GLU A 204 -4.68 14.30 -0.88
N GLU A 205 -4.06 13.43 -0.08
CA GLU A 205 -4.66 12.98 1.19
C GLU A 205 -4.78 14.10 2.21
N SER A 206 -3.75 14.93 2.30
CA SER A 206 -3.76 16.00 3.28
C SER A 206 -4.60 17.20 2.83
N ILE A 207 -5.12 17.21 1.59
CA ILE A 207 -6.04 18.28 1.14
C ILE A 207 -7.31 18.27 1.94
N GLU A 208 -7.87 17.10 2.28
CA GLU A 208 -9.15 17.04 2.99
C GLU A 208 -8.98 17.55 4.43
N THR A 209 -7.89 17.15 5.10
CA THR A 209 -7.50 17.70 6.41
C THR A 209 -7.12 19.18 6.34
N LEU A 210 -6.40 19.65 5.32
CA LEU A 210 -6.08 21.08 5.16
C LEU A 210 -7.30 21.93 4.82
N ARG A 211 -8.15 21.49 3.87
CA ARG A 211 -9.35 22.21 3.39
C ARG A 211 -10.37 22.38 4.50
N GLU A 212 -10.49 21.39 5.38
CA GLU A 212 -11.44 21.42 6.49
C GLU A 212 -10.87 22.10 7.75
N GLY A 213 -9.70 22.74 7.64
CA GLY A 213 -9.08 23.48 8.75
C GLY A 213 -8.71 22.59 9.93
N MET A 214 -8.53 21.32 9.62
CA MET A 214 -8.37 20.23 10.55
C MET A 214 -6.86 20.21 10.92
N SER A 215 -6.49 20.17 12.21
CA SER A 215 -5.09 20.14 12.67
C SER A 215 -4.80 19.06 13.73
N GLY A 216 -3.58 18.50 13.75
CA GLY A 216 -3.10 17.62 14.83
C GLY A 216 -3.45 16.12 14.69
N TYR A 217 -3.69 15.66 13.47
CA TYR A 217 -4.04 14.25 13.19
C TYR A 217 -2.85 13.31 13.27
N ARG A 218 -3.18 12.05 13.49
CA ARG A 218 -2.32 10.93 13.14
C ARG A 218 -2.19 10.93 11.61
N MET A 219 -1.09 10.40 11.06
CA MET A 219 -0.98 10.18 9.59
C MET A 219 -1.86 8.99 9.24
N MET A 220 -3.14 9.08 9.56
CA MET A 220 -4.12 8.10 9.18
C MET A 220 -4.62 8.55 7.83
N ALA A 221 -4.28 7.73 6.86
CA ALA A 221 -4.85 7.86 5.56
C ALA A 221 -6.39 7.80 5.64
N GLN A 222 -7.10 8.50 4.75
CA GLN A 222 -8.52 8.25 4.51
C GLN A 222 -8.63 6.92 3.78
N THR A 223 -8.33 5.86 4.51
CA THR A 223 -8.38 4.47 4.08
C THR A 223 -9.79 3.96 4.27
N ILE A 224 -10.39 3.54 3.18
CA ILE A 224 -11.69 2.90 3.16
C ILE A 224 -11.46 1.44 2.78
N PHE A 225 -11.74 0.53 3.70
CA PHE A 225 -11.57 -0.91 3.50
C PHE A 225 -12.77 -1.49 2.75
N LEU A 226 -12.50 -2.52 1.94
CA LEU A 226 -13.54 -3.24 1.19
C LEU A 226 -13.98 -4.53 1.88
N ALA A 227 -13.39 -4.84 3.04
CA ALA A 227 -13.75 -5.97 3.88
C ALA A 227 -13.62 -5.59 5.35
N GLU A 228 -14.48 -6.14 6.19
CA GLU A 228 -14.42 -5.95 7.65
C GLU A 228 -13.27 -6.75 8.27
N HIS A 229 -12.94 -7.91 7.68
CA HIS A 229 -11.97 -8.85 8.21
C HIS A 229 -10.79 -9.05 7.25
N ARG A 230 -9.70 -9.58 7.81
CA ARG A 230 -8.49 -9.96 7.07
C ARG A 230 -8.59 -11.42 6.63
N SER A 231 -8.25 -11.67 5.38
CA SER A 231 -8.10 -13.02 4.84
C SER A 231 -6.82 -13.68 5.35
N SER A 232 -6.81 -15.01 5.39
CA SER A 232 -5.58 -15.78 5.59
C SER A 232 -4.57 -15.48 4.47
N ASP A 233 -3.30 -15.48 4.85
CA ASP A 233 -2.15 -15.35 3.94
C ASP A 233 -2.17 -16.35 2.77
N ALA A 234 -2.75 -17.54 2.93
CA ALA A 234 -2.90 -18.53 1.86
C ALA A 234 -3.51 -17.93 0.57
N THR A 235 -4.35 -16.89 0.69
CA THR A 235 -5.03 -16.24 -0.43
C THR A 235 -4.19 -15.18 -1.15
N CYS A 236 -3.09 -14.71 -0.57
CA CYS A 236 -2.22 -13.68 -1.15
C CYS A 236 -0.74 -14.08 -1.24
N ALA A 237 -0.32 -15.11 -0.50
CA ALA A 237 1.06 -15.56 -0.44
C ALA A 237 1.44 -16.51 -1.57
N ASP A 238 0.48 -17.18 -2.22
CA ASP A 238 0.75 -18.07 -3.35
C ASP A 238 1.01 -17.26 -4.64
N PRO A 239 2.24 -17.31 -5.20
CA PRO A 239 2.58 -16.68 -6.45
C PRO A 239 2.27 -17.57 -7.65
N ASN A 240 1.45 -18.63 -7.52
CA ASN A 240 1.04 -19.52 -8.60
C ASN A 240 -0.49 -19.69 -8.72
N ASP A 241 -1.27 -19.18 -7.77
CA ASP A 241 -2.74 -19.29 -7.84
C ASP A 241 -3.28 -18.48 -9.03
N GLY A 242 -3.57 -19.20 -10.10
CA GLY A 242 -4.21 -18.74 -11.34
C GLY A 242 -5.03 -19.88 -11.91
N GLY A 243 -5.81 -20.52 -11.03
CA GLY A 243 -6.81 -21.53 -11.39
C GLY A 243 -7.99 -20.89 -12.12
#